data_AF-A0A498NN46-F1
#
_entry.id   AF-A0A498NN46-F1
#
_cell.length_a   1.000
_cell.length_b   1.000
_cell.length_c   1.000
_cell.angle_alpha   90.00
_cell.angle_beta   90.00
_cell.angle_gamma   90.00
#
_symmetry.space_group_name_H-M   'P 1'
#
loop_
_entity.id
_entity.type
_entity.pdbx_description
1 polymer ?
#
loop_
_entity_poly.entity_id
_entity_poly.type
_entity_poly.pdbx_seq_one_letter_code
_entity_poly.pdbx_strand_id
1 'polypeptide(L)'
;MSTAFRSCFVLSGFILAYFTYLLLGALVFSAIERPVEETLKSNLDSLKAEFLNLSCINATALEAFLEKVLKANKYGVSVLENGTLHTNWDLASSLFFANTMVTTVGLGDFVPAEKPGQRLRALYKISVMVYLFVGLMVMFLVLRTFHKLADVHGWTAFFQLPSYEEEHEDKEPIVEREPDDESPEAEKASIKPQNPSSQVSYNSINR
;
A
#
# COMPACT_ATOMS: atom_id res chain seq x y z
N MET A 1 1.49 30.06 -19.68
CA MET A 1 1.83 29.56 -18.34
C MET A 1 2.22 28.10 -18.44
N SER A 2 3.44 27.74 -18.05
CA SER A 2 4.00 26.40 -18.23
C SER A 2 3.13 25.32 -17.56
N THR A 3 2.89 24.22 -18.26
CA THR A 3 2.16 23.02 -17.78
C THR A 3 2.70 22.53 -16.43
N ALA A 4 4.00 22.70 -16.16
CA ALA A 4 4.63 22.41 -14.88
C ALA A 4 4.06 23.21 -13.70
N PHE A 5 3.69 24.48 -13.91
CA PHE A 5 3.12 25.32 -12.85
C PHE A 5 1.70 24.89 -12.48
N ARG A 6 0.91 24.44 -13.47
CA ARG A 6 -0.44 23.88 -13.24
C ARG A 6 -0.36 22.56 -12.49
N SER A 7 0.58 21.68 -12.84
CA SER A 7 0.79 20.40 -12.14
C SER A 7 1.27 20.59 -10.70
N CYS A 8 2.16 21.54 -10.44
CA CYS A 8 2.63 21.85 -9.09
C CYS A 8 1.51 22.37 -8.18
N PHE A 9 0.65 23.26 -8.69
CA PHE A 9 -0.50 23.76 -7.93
C PHE A 9 -1.51 22.66 -7.59
N VAL A 10 -1.79 21.77 -8.54
CA VAL A 10 -2.69 20.63 -8.32
C VAL A 10 -2.12 19.65 -7.28
N LEU A 11 -0.82 19.32 -7.39
CA LEU A 11 -0.14 18.45 -6.42
C LEU A 11 -0.12 19.07 -5.02
N SER A 12 0.15 20.37 -4.90
CA SER A 12 0.06 21.12 -3.65
C SER A 12 -1.35 21.06 -3.04
N GLY A 13 -2.40 21.17 -3.88
CA GLY A 13 -3.79 20.99 -3.46
C GLY A 13 -4.08 19.60 -2.88
N PHE A 14 -3.63 18.53 -3.53
CA PHE A 14 -3.79 17.17 -3.01
C PHE A 14 -3.05 16.94 -1.69
N ILE A 15 -1.83 17.49 -1.57
CA ILE A 15 -1.04 17.41 -0.33
C ILE A 15 -1.78 18.13 0.80
N LEU A 16 -2.29 19.35 0.55
CA LEU A 16 -3.01 20.12 1.56
C LEU A 16 -4.31 19.42 1.98
N ALA A 17 -5.07 18.88 1.01
CA ALA A 17 -6.26 18.08 1.29
C ALA A 17 -5.92 16.85 2.15
N TYR A 18 -4.85 16.13 1.83
CA TYR A 18 -4.39 14.99 2.63
C TYR A 18 -4.04 15.38 4.08
N PHE A 19 -3.29 16.46 4.28
CA PHE A 19 -3.00 16.94 5.65
C PHE A 19 -4.26 17.35 6.41
N THR A 20 -5.20 18.03 5.76
CA THR A 20 -6.48 18.36 6.41
C THR A 20 -7.29 17.11 6.78
N TYR A 21 -7.27 16.08 5.93
CA TYR A 21 -7.89 14.79 6.21
C TYR A 21 -7.25 14.10 7.42
N LEU A 22 -5.91 14.07 7.49
CA LEU A 22 -5.20 13.52 8.66
C LEU A 22 -5.50 14.29 9.95
N LEU A 23 -5.56 15.62 9.89
CA LEU A 23 -5.91 16.45 11.05
C LEU A 23 -7.34 16.18 11.53
N LEU A 24 -8.29 16.04 10.59
CA LEU A 24 -9.67 15.68 10.92
C LEU A 24 -9.72 14.30 11.58
N GLY A 25 -9.06 13.30 11.01
CA GLY A 25 -8.98 11.96 11.60
C GLY A 25 -8.35 11.98 12.99
N ALA A 26 -7.25 12.71 13.17
CA ALA A 26 -6.59 12.85 14.47
C ALA A 26 -7.50 13.51 15.52
N LEU A 27 -8.27 14.53 15.14
CA LEU A 27 -9.26 15.15 16.02
C LEU A 27 -10.38 14.18 16.39
N VAL A 28 -10.91 13.43 15.43
CA VAL A 28 -11.97 12.44 15.67
C VAL A 28 -11.48 11.35 16.62
N PHE A 29 -10.35 10.71 16.34
CA PHE A 29 -9.78 9.70 17.23
C PHE A 29 -9.44 10.28 18.61
N SER A 30 -8.85 11.48 18.66
CA SER A 30 -8.54 12.14 19.93
C SER A 30 -9.79 12.49 20.74
N ALA A 31 -10.91 12.83 20.11
CA ALA A 31 -12.15 13.15 20.81
C ALA A 31 -12.87 11.90 21.32
N ILE A 32 -12.79 10.79 20.58
CA ILE A 32 -13.49 9.54 20.91
C ILE A 32 -12.66 8.67 21.87
N GLU A 33 -11.37 8.47 21.60
CA GLU A 33 -10.55 7.49 22.32
C GLU A 33 -10.02 8.01 23.66
N ARG A 34 -9.71 9.32 23.78
CA ARG A 34 -9.20 9.90 25.04
C ARG A 34 -10.10 9.69 26.26
N PRO A 35 -11.42 9.97 26.23
CA PRO A 35 -12.25 9.77 27.42
C PRO A 35 -12.34 8.29 27.84
N VAL A 36 -12.28 7.36 26.87
CA VAL A 36 -12.24 5.92 27.12
C VAL A 36 -10.91 5.53 27.78
N GLU A 37 -9.78 6.02 27.26
CA GLU A 37 -8.45 5.79 27.83
C GLU A 37 -8.35 6.30 29.28
N GLU A 38 -8.86 7.50 29.56
CA GLU A 38 -8.86 8.08 30.91
C GLU A 38 -9.71 7.26 31.89
N THR A 39 -10.86 6.77 31.45
CA THR A 39 -11.72 5.89 32.27
C THR A 39 -11.04 4.56 32.58
N LEU A 40 -10.34 3.98 31.60
CA LEU A 40 -9.61 2.73 31.81
C LEU A 40 -8.43 2.92 32.78
N LYS A 41 -7.70 4.03 32.66
CA LYS A 41 -6.62 4.40 33.58
C LYS A 41 -7.13 4.58 35.01
N SER A 42 -8.21 5.33 35.20
CA SER A 42 -8.76 5.57 36.54
C SER A 42 -9.27 4.30 37.21
N ASN A 43 -9.90 3.40 36.45
CA ASN A 43 -10.32 2.09 36.95
C ASN A 43 -9.12 1.22 37.37
N LEU A 44 -8.04 1.22 36.57
CA LEU A 44 -6.83 0.47 36.88
C LEU A 44 -6.11 1.03 38.11
N ASP A 45 -6.04 2.36 38.25
CA ASP A 45 -5.47 3.02 39.42
C ASP A 45 -6.29 2.75 40.69
N SER A 46 -7.62 2.75 40.57
CA SER A 46 -8.52 2.41 41.68
C SER A 46 -8.35 0.95 42.12
N LEU A 47 -8.29 0.02 41.16
CA LEU A 47 -8.05 -1.40 41.43
C LEU A 47 -6.67 -1.64 42.07
N LYS A 48 -5.64 -0.94 41.60
CA LYS A 48 -4.30 -0.97 42.19
C LYS A 48 -4.32 -0.48 43.64
N ALA A 49 -5.00 0.63 43.91
CA ALA A 49 -5.12 1.18 45.26
C ALA A 49 -5.89 0.23 46.19
N GLU A 50 -6.98 -0.37 45.71
CA GLU A 50 -7.75 -1.38 46.44
C GLU A 50 -6.89 -2.60 46.79
N PHE A 51 -6.13 -3.12 45.83
CA PHE A 51 -5.24 -4.27 46.05
C PHE A 51 -4.13 -3.95 47.07
N LEU A 52 -3.55 -2.74 47.01
CA LEU A 52 -2.55 -2.29 47.99
C LEU A 52 -3.15 -2.08 49.39
N ASN A 53 -4.42 -1.72 49.50
CA ASN A 53 -5.10 -1.56 50.78
C ASN A 53 -5.46 -2.92 51.42
N LEU A 54 -5.84 -3.90 50.59
CA LEU A 54 -6.21 -5.24 51.06
C LEU A 54 -5.00 -6.16 51.33
N SER A 55 -3.84 -5.88 50.74
CA SER A 55 -2.66 -6.72 50.82
C SER A 55 -1.51 -6.08 51.60
N CYS A 56 -0.60 -6.91 52.12
CA CYS A 56 0.60 -6.44 52.81
C CYS A 56 1.76 -6.10 51.84
N ILE A 57 1.47 -5.82 50.57
CA ILE A 57 2.47 -5.64 49.53
C ILE A 57 2.79 -4.15 49.36
N ASN A 58 4.08 -3.83 49.22
CA ASN A 58 4.53 -2.48 48.94
C ASN A 58 4.20 -2.08 47.48
N ALA A 59 3.82 -0.81 47.25
CA ALA A 59 3.46 -0.29 45.93
C ALA A 59 4.53 -0.58 44.86
N THR A 60 5.81 -0.39 45.22
CA THR A 60 6.95 -0.63 44.32
C THR A 60 7.10 -2.11 43.94
N ALA A 61 6.81 -3.03 44.87
CA ALA A 61 6.91 -4.46 44.59
C ALA A 61 5.82 -4.92 43.62
N LEU A 62 4.59 -4.40 43.79
CA LEU A 62 3.48 -4.66 42.88
C LEU A 62 3.74 -4.09 41.48
N GLU A 63 4.25 -2.85 41.37
CA GLU A 63 4.61 -2.23 40.09
C GLU A 63 5.72 -3.01 39.37
N ALA A 64 6.77 -3.42 40.09
CA ALA A 64 7.86 -4.22 39.52
C ALA A 64 7.37 -5.59 39.03
N PHE A 65 6.40 -6.19 39.72
CA PHE A 65 5.75 -7.41 39.26
C PHE A 65 4.90 -7.17 38.00
N LEU A 66 4.03 -6.14 38.02
CA LEU A 66 3.17 -5.78 36.90
C LEU A 66 4.00 -5.45 35.65
N GLU A 67 5.11 -4.72 35.80
CA GLU A 67 6.03 -4.42 34.69
C GLU A 67 6.56 -5.71 34.06
N LYS A 68 6.97 -6.69 34.88
CA LYS A 68 7.46 -7.99 34.37
C LYS A 68 6.36 -8.78 33.65
N VAL A 69 5.14 -8.79 34.19
CA VAL A 69 4.00 -9.47 33.57
C VAL A 69 3.61 -8.80 32.24
N LEU A 70 3.52 -7.46 32.20
CA LEU A 70 3.23 -6.70 30.98
C LEU A 70 4.34 -6.89 29.93
N LYS A 71 5.60 -6.91 30.37
CA LYS A 71 6.75 -7.18 29.49
C LYS A 71 6.69 -8.60 28.92
N ALA A 72 6.32 -9.60 29.71
CA ALA A 72 6.12 -10.95 29.22
C ALA A 72 4.94 -11.04 28.23
N ASN A 73 3.82 -10.38 28.54
CA ASN A 73 2.65 -10.32 27.67
C ASN A 73 2.96 -9.67 26.32
N LYS A 74 3.75 -8.59 26.30
CA LYS A 74 4.25 -7.96 25.05
C LYS A 74 5.04 -8.93 24.16
N TYR A 75 5.62 -9.98 24.73
CA TYR A 75 6.32 -11.03 23.98
C TYR A 75 5.44 -12.24 23.64
N GLY A 76 4.12 -12.10 23.82
CA GLY A 76 3.14 -13.14 23.55
C GLY A 76 3.11 -14.23 24.62
N VAL A 77 3.37 -13.89 25.88
CA VAL A 77 3.31 -14.83 27.00
C VAL A 77 2.21 -14.37 27.97
N SER A 78 1.04 -15.01 27.88
CA SER A 78 -0.08 -14.80 28.80
C SER A 78 0.18 -15.56 30.11
N VAL A 79 0.11 -14.85 31.25
CA VAL A 79 0.24 -15.45 32.60
C VAL A 79 -1.13 -15.87 33.16
N LEU A 80 -2.22 -15.35 32.58
CA LEU A 80 -3.59 -15.51 33.06
C LEU A 80 -4.30 -16.74 32.48
N GLU A 81 -3.68 -17.44 31.53
CA GLU A 81 -4.30 -18.55 30.81
C GLU A 81 -3.94 -19.89 31.48
N ASN A 82 -4.92 -20.78 31.62
CA ASN A 82 -4.71 -22.10 32.21
C ASN A 82 -3.78 -22.90 31.26
N GLY A 83 -2.50 -23.00 31.65
CA GLY A 83 -1.34 -23.26 30.79
C GLY A 83 -1.19 -24.66 30.19
N THR A 84 -2.27 -25.26 29.73
CA THR A 84 -2.21 -26.51 28.97
C THR A 84 -2.59 -26.24 27.52
N LEU A 85 -1.56 -26.21 26.64
CA LEU A 85 -1.64 -26.47 25.19
C LEU A 85 -1.66 -25.31 24.17
N HIS A 86 -1.68 -24.02 24.52
CA HIS A 86 -1.65 -22.95 23.50
C HIS A 86 -0.27 -22.26 23.43
N THR A 87 0.52 -22.59 22.41
CA THR A 87 1.71 -21.81 22.03
C THR A 87 1.32 -20.86 20.90
N ASN A 88 1.66 -19.57 21.02
CA ASN A 88 1.47 -18.59 19.94
C ASN A 88 2.29 -18.90 18.67
N TRP A 89 3.12 -19.94 18.70
CA TRP A 89 4.02 -20.35 17.63
C TRP A 89 3.78 -21.80 17.19
N ASP A 90 2.57 -22.32 17.31
CA ASP A 90 2.20 -23.55 16.61
C ASP A 90 2.17 -23.31 15.08
N LEU A 91 2.09 -24.37 14.29
CA LEU A 91 2.17 -24.26 12.84
C LEU A 91 1.02 -23.41 12.25
N ALA A 92 -0.20 -23.55 12.76
CA ALA A 92 -1.35 -22.83 12.24
C ALA A 92 -1.26 -21.33 12.57
N SER A 93 -0.94 -20.99 13.82
CA SER A 93 -0.74 -19.59 14.22
C SER A 93 0.46 -18.95 13.52
N SER A 94 1.55 -19.70 13.33
CA SER A 94 2.73 -19.23 12.60
C SER A 94 2.45 -19.00 11.11
N LEU A 95 1.63 -19.85 10.49
CA LEU A 95 1.19 -19.68 9.10
C LEU A 95 0.24 -18.48 8.97
N PHE A 96 -0.69 -18.31 9.90
CA PHE A 96 -1.55 -17.12 9.94
C PHE A 96 -0.72 -15.84 10.07
N PHE A 97 0.24 -15.82 11.00
CA PHE A 97 1.17 -14.71 11.18
C PHE A 97 1.99 -14.44 9.92
N ALA A 98 2.52 -15.49 9.27
CA ALA A 98 3.22 -15.38 7.99
C ALA A 98 2.36 -14.78 6.89
N ASN A 99 1.08 -15.17 6.82
CA ASN A 99 0.13 -14.63 5.86
C ASN A 99 -0.17 -13.16 6.12
N THR A 100 -0.47 -12.75 7.36
CA THR A 100 -0.76 -11.34 7.68
C THR A 100 0.44 -10.42 7.43
N MET A 101 1.65 -10.95 7.56
CA MET A 101 2.88 -10.28 7.18
C MET A 101 3.01 -10.09 5.66
N VAL A 102 2.79 -11.14 4.87
CA VAL A 102 2.92 -11.10 3.41
C VAL A 102 1.77 -10.33 2.75
N THR A 103 0.57 -10.33 3.32
CA THR A 103 -0.57 -9.54 2.84
C THR A 103 -0.52 -8.07 3.27
N THR A 104 0.53 -7.64 3.99
CA THR A 104 0.69 -6.28 4.56
C THR A 104 -0.37 -5.86 5.57
N VAL A 105 -1.20 -6.80 6.07
CA VAL A 105 -2.19 -6.51 7.13
C VAL A 105 -1.49 -6.16 8.43
N GLY A 106 -0.49 -6.98 8.83
CA GLY A 106 0.43 -6.68 9.93
C GLY A 106 -0.23 -6.27 11.24
N LEU A 107 -0.98 -7.17 11.89
CA LEU A 107 -1.78 -6.90 13.10
C LEU A 107 -0.99 -6.29 14.28
N GLY A 108 0.32 -6.53 14.35
CA GLY A 108 1.22 -5.90 15.33
C GLY A 108 1.27 -6.56 16.71
N ASP A 109 0.45 -7.58 16.97
CA ASP A 109 0.38 -8.27 18.27
C ASP A 109 1.67 -9.04 18.62
N PHE A 110 2.42 -9.48 17.61
CA PHE A 110 3.66 -10.24 17.78
C PHE A 110 4.76 -9.69 16.89
N VAL A 111 5.89 -9.28 17.48
CA VAL A 111 7.06 -8.80 16.75
C VAL A 111 8.19 -9.82 16.85
N PRO A 112 8.64 -10.41 15.72
CA PRO A 112 9.75 -11.34 15.72
C PRO A 112 11.04 -10.61 16.13
N ALA A 113 11.95 -11.33 16.76
CA ALA A 113 13.27 -10.84 17.16
C ALA A 113 13.30 -9.78 18.28
N GLU A 114 12.21 -9.55 19.03
CA GLU A 114 12.18 -8.52 20.09
C GLU A 114 12.42 -9.08 21.51
N LYS A 115 12.48 -10.40 21.68
CA LYS A 115 12.70 -11.05 22.98
C LYS A 115 14.15 -10.82 23.47
N PRO A 116 14.37 -10.52 24.76
CA PRO A 116 15.71 -10.33 25.32
C PRO A 116 16.53 -11.63 25.30
N GLY A 117 17.84 -11.54 25.11
CA GLY A 117 18.77 -12.69 25.20
C GLY A 117 18.99 -13.48 23.91
N GLN A 118 18.43 -13.06 22.77
CA GLN A 118 18.65 -13.73 21.49
C GLN A 118 20.05 -13.42 20.92
N ARG A 119 20.96 -14.40 20.97
CA ARG A 119 22.36 -14.25 20.48
C ARG A 119 22.46 -13.90 18.99
N LEU A 120 21.52 -14.38 18.15
CA LEU A 120 21.52 -14.16 16.70
C LEU A 120 20.43 -13.17 16.23
N ARG A 121 20.03 -12.23 17.10
CA ARG A 121 18.93 -11.27 16.83
C ARG A 121 19.10 -10.53 15.50
N ALA A 122 20.31 -10.05 15.21
CA ALA A 122 20.59 -9.28 14.00
C ALA A 122 20.38 -10.12 12.72
N LEU A 123 20.91 -11.34 12.69
CA LEU A 123 20.74 -12.25 11.56
C LEU A 123 19.27 -12.65 11.37
N TYR A 124 18.54 -12.88 12.46
CA TYR A 124 17.12 -13.20 12.40
C TYR A 124 16.30 -12.02 11.83
N LYS A 125 16.58 -10.79 12.25
CA LYS A 125 15.94 -9.59 11.66
C LYS A 125 16.22 -9.49 10.16
N ILE A 126 17.46 -9.68 9.74
CA ILE A 126 17.82 -9.65 8.31
C ILE A 126 17.07 -10.74 7.55
N SER A 127 17.03 -11.97 8.10
CA SER A 127 16.28 -13.08 7.49
C SER A 127 14.79 -12.77 7.34
N VAL A 128 14.17 -12.15 8.36
CA VAL A 128 12.76 -11.74 8.29
C VAL A 128 12.56 -10.65 7.23
N MET A 129 13.46 -9.67 7.14
CA MET A 129 13.38 -8.62 6.12
C MET A 129 13.48 -9.20 4.70
N VAL A 130 14.40 -10.13 4.47
CA VAL A 130 14.53 -10.83 3.18
C VAL A 130 13.27 -11.66 2.89
N TYR A 131 12.76 -12.39 3.88
CA TYR A 131 11.51 -13.15 3.76
C TYR A 131 10.33 -12.24 3.37
N LEU A 132 10.15 -11.11 4.05
CA LEU A 132 9.09 -10.15 3.75
C LEU A 132 9.25 -9.57 2.34
N PHE A 133 10.47 -9.19 1.96
CA PHE A 133 10.72 -8.66 0.62
C PHE A 133 10.33 -9.65 -0.47
N VAL A 134 10.81 -10.90 -0.38
CA VAL A 134 10.46 -11.96 -1.35
C VAL A 134 8.97 -12.27 -1.31
N GLY A 135 8.37 -12.40 -0.12
CA GLY A 135 6.94 -12.66 0.05
C GLY A 135 6.07 -11.57 -0.58
N LEU A 136 6.42 -10.29 -0.38
CA LEU A 136 5.72 -9.16 -1.00
C LEU A 136 5.86 -9.14 -2.51
N MET A 137 7.04 -9.47 -3.04
CA MET A 137 7.23 -9.61 -4.50
C MET A 137 6.31 -10.70 -5.07
N VAL A 138 6.23 -11.86 -4.41
CA VAL A 138 5.34 -12.96 -4.83
C VAL A 138 3.87 -12.56 -4.70
N MET A 139 3.46 -11.95 -3.58
CA MET A 139 2.09 -11.47 -3.37
C MET A 139 1.68 -10.45 -4.44
N PHE A 140 2.58 -9.53 -4.80
CA PHE A 140 2.35 -8.57 -5.88
C PHE A 140 2.15 -9.27 -7.24
N LEU A 141 2.94 -10.28 -7.57
CA LEU A 141 2.76 -11.07 -8.80
C LEU A 141 1.42 -11.83 -8.80
N VAL A 142 1.03 -12.37 -7.65
CA VAL A 142 -0.27 -13.04 -7.47
C VAL A 142 -1.41 -12.05 -7.70
N LEU A 143 -1.36 -10.87 -7.07
CA LEU A 143 -2.35 -9.80 -7.28
C LEU A 143 -2.42 -9.35 -8.75
N ARG A 144 -1.26 -9.21 -9.42
CA ARG A 144 -1.22 -8.92 -10.87
C ARG A 144 -1.87 -10.03 -11.71
N THR A 145 -1.59 -11.28 -11.38
CA THR A 145 -2.16 -12.44 -12.09
C THR A 145 -3.67 -12.48 -11.91
N PHE A 146 -4.17 -12.25 -10.69
CA PHE A 146 -5.60 -12.14 -10.42
C PHE A 146 -6.24 -10.96 -11.15
N HIS A 147 -5.57 -9.81 -11.21
CA HIS A 147 -6.07 -8.65 -11.97
C HIS A 147 -6.23 -8.98 -13.45
N LYS A 148 -5.18 -9.55 -14.09
CA LYS A 148 -5.24 -9.98 -15.49
C LYS A 148 -6.29 -11.08 -15.71
N LEU A 149 -6.45 -12.00 -14.77
CA LEU A 149 -7.47 -13.05 -14.86
C LEU A 149 -8.88 -12.46 -14.74
N ALA A 150 -9.08 -11.48 -13.85
CA ALA A 150 -10.32 -10.73 -13.70
C ALA A 150 -10.63 -9.88 -14.94
N ASP A 151 -9.62 -9.30 -15.58
CA ASP A 151 -9.74 -8.59 -16.86
C ASP A 151 -10.21 -9.55 -17.97
N VAL A 152 -9.59 -10.73 -18.08
CA VAL A 152 -9.95 -11.74 -19.09
C VAL A 152 -11.37 -12.28 -18.90
N HIS A 153 -11.81 -12.45 -17.66
CA HIS A 153 -13.18 -12.92 -17.36
C HIS A 153 -14.21 -11.78 -17.35
N GLY A 154 -13.81 -10.54 -17.67
CA GLY A 154 -14.70 -9.37 -17.69
C GLY A 154 -15.21 -8.95 -16.31
N TRP A 155 -14.61 -9.43 -15.22
CA TRP A 155 -15.00 -9.08 -13.85
C TRP A 155 -14.58 -7.65 -13.49
N THR A 156 -13.55 -7.11 -14.13
CA THR A 156 -13.16 -5.70 -13.96
C THR A 156 -14.14 -4.72 -14.61
N ALA A 157 -14.91 -5.17 -15.62
CA ALA A 157 -16.02 -4.39 -16.18
C ALA A 157 -17.19 -4.22 -15.20
N PHE A 158 -17.36 -5.16 -14.25
CA PHE A 158 -18.36 -5.05 -13.18
C PHE A 158 -17.94 -4.08 -12.06
N PHE A 159 -16.63 -3.88 -11.86
CA PHE A 159 -16.07 -2.97 -10.85
C PHE A 159 -15.62 -1.60 -11.40
N GLN A 160 -15.81 -1.33 -12.70
CA GLN A 160 -15.62 -0.01 -13.32
C GLN A 160 -14.26 0.64 -13.01
N LEU A 161 -13.19 -0.16 -12.98
CA LEU A 161 -11.82 0.35 -12.86
C LEU A 161 -11.29 0.74 -14.25
N PRO A 162 -10.65 1.92 -14.42
CA PRO A 162 -10.07 2.30 -15.71
C PRO A 162 -8.97 1.32 -16.11
N SER A 163 -9.08 0.71 -17.28
CA SER A 163 -8.06 -0.19 -17.84
C SER A 163 -6.72 0.52 -17.95
N TYR A 164 -5.67 -0.07 -17.36
CA TYR A 164 -4.28 0.34 -17.57
C TYR A 164 -3.83 -0.25 -18.92
N GLU A 165 -3.85 0.58 -19.97
CA GLU A 165 -3.23 0.23 -21.24
C GLU A 165 -1.71 0.18 -21.05
N GLU A 166 -1.12 -1.00 -21.24
CA GLU A 166 0.32 -1.16 -21.38
C GLU A 166 0.72 -0.51 -22.71
N GLU A 167 1.43 0.63 -22.65
CA GLU A 167 2.08 1.21 -23.83
C GLU A 167 3.06 0.18 -24.40
N HIS A 168 2.68 -0.42 -25.54
CA HIS A 168 3.57 -1.22 -26.34
C HIS A 168 4.69 -0.33 -26.88
N GLU A 169 5.90 -0.67 -26.47
CA GLU A 169 7.16 -0.09 -26.91
C GLU A 169 7.29 -0.21 -28.44
N ASP A 170 7.03 0.89 -29.15
CA ASP A 170 7.19 1.01 -30.61
C ASP A 170 8.66 0.77 -31.00
N LYS A 171 8.96 -0.44 -31.47
CA LYS A 171 10.19 -0.73 -32.20
C LYS A 171 10.04 -0.24 -33.63
N GLU A 172 10.51 0.98 -33.89
CA GLU A 172 10.75 1.49 -35.24
C GLU A 172 11.70 0.53 -36.01
N PRO A 173 11.32 0.00 -37.18
CA PRO A 173 12.22 -0.79 -38.01
C PRO A 173 13.19 0.14 -38.74
N ILE A 174 14.49 -0.11 -38.51
CA ILE A 174 15.62 0.56 -39.15
C ILE A 174 15.52 0.29 -40.67
N VAL A 175 15.20 1.31 -41.45
CA VAL A 175 15.34 1.27 -42.91
C VAL A 175 16.83 1.26 -43.24
N GLU A 176 17.33 0.10 -43.67
CA GLU A 176 18.64 -0.04 -44.28
C GLU A 176 18.70 0.80 -45.56
N ARG A 177 19.70 1.68 -45.61
CA ARG A 177 20.01 2.55 -46.74
C ARG A 177 21.06 1.80 -47.58
N GLU A 178 20.68 1.28 -48.75
CA GLU A 178 21.63 0.93 -49.81
C GLU A 178 21.64 2.00 -50.93
N PRO A 179 22.79 2.24 -51.58
CA PRO A 179 23.00 3.34 -52.51
C PRO A 179 23.01 2.86 -53.97
N ASP A 180 22.21 3.47 -54.84
CA ASP A 180 22.38 3.29 -56.29
C ASP A 180 22.54 4.65 -56.98
N ASP A 181 23.70 4.78 -57.61
CA ASP A 181 24.15 5.82 -58.54
C ASP A 181 23.30 5.82 -59.83
N GLU A 182 22.86 7.00 -60.27
CA GLU A 182 23.14 7.62 -61.59
C GLU A 182 22.14 8.75 -61.90
N SER A 183 22.67 9.86 -62.42
CA SER A 183 21.95 11.03 -62.97
C SER A 183 22.33 11.18 -64.46
N PRO A 184 21.89 12.21 -65.21
CA PRO A 184 20.70 13.08 -65.13
C PRO A 184 20.01 13.25 -66.51
N GLU A 185 18.76 13.69 -66.59
CA GLU A 185 18.31 14.41 -67.79
C GLU A 185 17.17 15.38 -67.51
N ALA A 186 17.30 16.57 -68.11
CA ALA A 186 16.52 17.77 -67.85
C ALA A 186 15.44 17.95 -68.93
N GLU A 187 14.21 18.30 -68.55
CA GLU A 187 13.34 19.05 -69.45
C GLU A 187 12.37 19.97 -68.69
N LYS A 188 12.22 21.18 -69.23
CA LYS A 188 11.68 22.38 -68.61
C LYS A 188 10.63 22.96 -69.56
N ALA A 189 9.34 22.95 -69.20
CA ALA A 189 8.30 23.82 -69.75
C ALA A 189 7.03 23.73 -68.87
N SER A 190 6.65 24.77 -68.12
CA SER A 190 5.87 25.96 -68.53
C SER A 190 4.38 25.69 -68.72
N ILE A 191 3.55 26.27 -67.82
CA ILE A 191 2.31 27.07 -68.04
C ILE A 191 1.29 26.88 -66.89
N LYS A 192 0.88 28.01 -66.30
CA LYS A 192 -0.27 28.26 -65.39
C LYS A 192 -1.01 29.48 -65.98
N PRO A 193 -2.27 29.89 -65.63
CA PRO A 193 -3.36 29.33 -64.81
C PRO A 193 -4.75 29.29 -65.51
N GLN A 194 -5.77 28.64 -64.90
CA GLN A 194 -7.14 29.22 -64.88
C GLN A 194 -8.04 28.65 -63.78
N ASN A 195 -8.61 29.56 -62.96
CA ASN A 195 -9.83 29.46 -62.14
C ASN A 195 -10.87 30.36 -62.88
N PRO A 196 -12.22 30.25 -62.80
CA PRO A 196 -13.00 29.99 -61.58
C PRO A 196 -14.34 29.21 -61.72
N SER A 197 -14.88 28.82 -60.56
CA SER A 197 -16.33 28.65 -60.27
C SER A 197 -17.11 27.53 -60.98
N SER A 198 -17.43 26.48 -60.22
CA SER A 198 -18.81 25.96 -60.16
C SER A 198 -19.03 25.25 -58.82
N GLN A 199 -19.80 25.88 -57.94
CA GLN A 199 -20.54 25.16 -56.91
C GLN A 199 -21.75 24.52 -57.58
N VAL A 200 -21.95 23.22 -57.38
CA VAL A 200 -23.23 22.57 -57.67
C VAL A 200 -23.73 21.97 -56.36
N SER A 201 -24.66 22.72 -55.78
CA SER A 201 -25.56 22.34 -54.71
C SER A 201 -26.61 21.37 -55.23
N TYR A 202 -26.83 20.23 -54.57
CA TYR A 202 -28.15 19.60 -54.48
C TYR A 202 -28.33 18.87 -53.15
N ASN A 203 -29.20 19.44 -52.31
CA ASN A 203 -29.90 18.78 -51.21
C ASN A 203 -31.21 18.18 -51.74
N SER A 204 -31.54 16.96 -51.31
CA SER A 204 -32.89 16.37 -51.09
C SER A 204 -32.80 14.83 -51.17
N ILE A 205 -33.52 13.98 -50.44
CA ILE A 205 -34.61 14.10 -49.46
C ILE A 205 -34.68 12.75 -48.70
N ASN A 206 -35.11 12.81 -47.44
CA ASN A 206 -35.49 11.75 -46.49
C ASN A 206 -35.95 10.38 -47.02
N ARG A 207 -35.57 9.33 -46.28
CA ARG A 207 -36.53 8.53 -45.48
C ARG A 207 -35.88 8.04 -44.19
#